data_AF-A0A1F7NAC3-F1
#
_entry.id   AF-A0A1F7NAC3-F1
#
_cell.length_a   1.000
_cell.length_b   1.000
_cell.length_c   1.000
_cell.angle_alpha   90.00
_cell.angle_beta   90.00
_cell.angle_gamma   90.00
#
_symmetry.space_group_name_H-M   'P 1'
#
loop_
_entity.id
_entity.type
_entity.pdbx_description
1 polymer ?
#
loop_
_entity_poly.entity_id
_entity_poly.type
_entity_poly.pdbx_seq_one_letter_code
_entity_poly.pdbx_strand_id
1 'polypeptide(L)'
;MLVREQAQRLFELALAEFAPDWQTAGACVELTQHDPEHWVSGLGSYGFVLRNRKTGAAKILGWRSGEIRNATYHRGISYRVLEAYADRITDPIRRYFEEIGVAAGAGARSMFLGRPATGVHRP
;
A
#
# COMPACT_ATOMS: atom_id res chain seq x y z
N MET A 1 0.87 -3.63 -20.16
CA MET A 1 1.44 -4.09 -18.89
C MET A 1 2.78 -3.41 -18.72
N LEU A 2 3.03 -2.83 -17.55
CA LEU A 2 4.32 -2.22 -17.26
C LEU A 2 5.37 -3.34 -17.11
N VAL A 3 6.60 -3.11 -17.57
CA VAL A 3 7.69 -3.99 -17.15
C VAL A 3 8.03 -3.69 -15.69
N ARG A 4 8.52 -4.69 -14.96
CA ARG A 4 8.82 -4.64 -13.52
C ARG A 4 9.63 -3.41 -13.12
N GLU A 5 10.61 -3.02 -13.93
CA GLU A 5 11.51 -1.88 -13.72
C GLU A 5 10.77 -0.55 -13.83
N GLN A 6 9.81 -0.44 -14.77
CA GLN A 6 8.95 0.74 -14.88
C GLN A 6 8.00 0.83 -13.70
N ALA A 7 7.39 -0.29 -13.30
CA ALA A 7 6.54 -0.35 -12.13
C ALA A 7 7.29 0.06 -10.86
N GLN A 8 8.52 -0.43 -10.69
CA GLN A 8 9.38 -0.05 -9.57
C GLN A 8 9.69 1.44 -9.58
N ARG A 9 10.14 1.99 -10.71
CA ARG A 9 10.47 3.41 -10.82
C ARG A 9 9.26 4.30 -10.52
N LEU A 10 8.10 4.01 -11.09
CA LEU A 10 6.88 4.78 -10.86
C LEU A 10 6.45 4.74 -9.40
N PHE A 11 6.55 3.55 -8.78
CA PHE A 11 6.22 3.39 -7.37
C PHE A 11 7.18 4.15 -6.45
N GLU A 12 8.48 4.13 -6.73
CA GLU A 12 9.50 4.87 -5.98
C GLU A 12 9.32 6.39 -6.12
N LEU A 13 8.98 6.88 -7.30
CA LEU A 13 8.64 8.29 -7.53
C LEU A 13 7.41 8.71 -6.72
N ALA A 14 6.34 7.92 -6.76
CA ALA A 14 5.14 8.19 -5.99
C ALA A 14 5.39 8.12 -4.48
N LEU A 15 6.21 7.18 -4.01
CA LEU A 15 6.63 7.12 -2.60
C LEU A 15 7.36 8.40 -2.19
N ALA A 16 8.31 8.88 -3.00
CA ALA A 16 9.03 10.11 -2.71
C ALA A 16 8.09 11.34 -2.64
N GLU A 17 7.05 11.35 -3.47
CA GLU A 17 6.06 12.43 -3.53
C GLU A 17 5.06 12.41 -2.37
N PHE A 18 4.50 11.24 -2.04
CA PHE A 18 3.34 11.13 -1.13
C PHE A 18 3.63 10.45 0.21
N ALA A 19 4.75 9.75 0.33
CA ALA A 19 5.13 8.96 1.50
C ALA A 19 6.66 8.96 1.73
N PRO A 20 7.33 10.13 1.83
CA PRO A 20 8.79 10.23 1.87
C PRO A 20 9.44 9.54 3.08
N ASP A 21 8.66 9.27 4.13
CA ASP A 21 9.10 8.50 5.30
C ASP A 21 9.29 7.00 5.00
N TRP A 22 8.82 6.53 3.85
CA TRP A 22 8.91 5.14 3.40
C TRP A 22 9.86 5.01 2.21
N GLN A 23 10.45 3.82 2.08
CA GLN A 23 11.27 3.46 0.92
C GLN A 23 11.08 1.99 0.58
N THR A 24 11.37 1.63 -0.66
CA THR A 24 11.52 0.24 -1.08
C THR A 24 12.77 -0.36 -0.42
N ALA A 25 12.67 -1.60 0.03
CA ALA A 25 13.73 -2.36 0.69
C ALA A 25 13.95 -3.70 -0.04
N GLY A 26 14.10 -3.62 -1.35
CA GLY A 26 14.26 -4.77 -2.24
C GLY A 26 13.72 -4.47 -3.63
N ALA A 27 13.82 -5.46 -4.51
CA ALA A 27 13.29 -5.33 -5.86
C ALA A 27 11.78 -5.59 -5.90
N CYS A 28 11.09 -4.93 -6.84
CA CYS A 28 9.69 -5.21 -7.16
C CYS A 28 9.51 -6.70 -7.53
N VAL A 29 8.36 -7.30 -7.25
CA VAL A 29 8.03 -8.67 -7.69
C VAL A 29 6.70 -8.62 -8.43
N GLU A 30 6.62 -9.25 -9.60
CA GLU A 30 5.34 -9.41 -10.27
C GLU A 30 4.58 -10.58 -9.63
N LEU A 31 3.35 -10.32 -9.20
CA LEU A 31 2.53 -11.28 -8.49
C LEU A 31 1.73 -12.13 -9.47
N THR A 32 1.82 -13.44 -9.30
CA THR A 32 1.07 -14.42 -10.08
C THR A 32 -0.22 -14.79 -9.36
N GLN A 33 -1.30 -15.05 -10.11
CA GLN A 33 -2.56 -15.61 -9.61
C GLN A 33 -2.49 -17.11 -9.28
N HIS A 34 -1.39 -17.77 -9.64
CA HIS A 34 -1.21 -19.20 -9.45
C HIS A 34 -0.60 -19.52 -8.07
N ASP A 35 -0.06 -18.51 -7.38
CA ASP A 35 0.47 -18.64 -6.02
C ASP A 35 -0.59 -18.30 -4.98
N PRO A 36 -1.00 -19.27 -4.13
CA PRO A 36 -2.02 -19.04 -3.10
C PRO A 36 -1.55 -18.08 -1.99
N GLU A 37 -0.23 -17.86 -1.87
CA GLU A 37 0.38 -16.92 -0.92
C GLU A 37 0.30 -15.47 -1.40
N HIS A 38 0.06 -15.23 -2.70
CA HIS A 38 -0.03 -13.89 -3.26
C HIS A 38 -1.44 -13.29 -3.10
N TRP A 39 -1.50 -12.03 -2.68
CA TRP A 39 -2.73 -11.26 -2.67
C TRP A 39 -2.85 -10.50 -4.00
N VAL A 40 -3.52 -11.16 -4.95
CA VAL A 40 -3.76 -10.59 -6.27
C VAL A 40 -4.95 -9.62 -6.21
N SER A 41 -4.69 -8.35 -6.50
CA SER A 41 -5.72 -7.32 -6.67
C SER A 41 -6.30 -7.31 -8.09
N GLY A 42 -5.69 -8.04 -9.02
CA GLY A 42 -6.08 -8.21 -10.43
C GLY A 42 -4.90 -8.61 -11.32
N LEU A 43 -5.14 -8.81 -12.63
CA LEU A 43 -4.08 -9.04 -13.63
C LEU A 43 -3.05 -7.90 -13.60
N GLY A 44 -1.76 -8.23 -13.47
CA GLY A 44 -0.66 -7.26 -13.39
C GLY A 44 -0.59 -6.54 -12.05
N SER A 45 -0.43 -7.30 -10.96
CA SER A 45 -0.19 -6.76 -9.63
C SER A 45 1.29 -6.89 -9.27
N TYR A 46 1.84 -5.89 -8.59
CA TYR A 46 3.22 -5.86 -8.14
C TYR A 46 3.31 -5.85 -6.62
N GLY A 47 4.27 -6.61 -6.10
CA GLY A 47 4.63 -6.68 -4.70
C GLY A 47 5.88 -5.86 -4.41
N PHE A 48 5.91 -5.28 -3.22
CA PHE A 48 7.00 -4.45 -2.72
C PHE A 48 7.25 -4.70 -1.24
N VAL A 49 8.51 -4.66 -0.83
CA VAL A 49 8.90 -4.58 0.57
C VAL A 49 9.16 -3.12 0.88
N LEU A 50 8.42 -2.54 1.83
CA LEU A 50 8.62 -1.18 2.28
C LEU A 50 9.23 -1.16 3.67
N ARG A 51 10.08 -0.17 3.90
CA ARG A 51 10.66 0.11 5.20
C ARG A 51 10.51 1.59 5.52
N ASN A 52 10.02 1.87 6.72
CA ASN A 52 9.96 3.23 7.23
C ASN A 52 11.38 3.67 7.64
N ARG A 53 11.81 4.82 7.15
CA ARG A 53 13.15 5.38 7.37
C ARG A 53 13.36 5.81 8.83
N LYS A 54 12.30 6.25 9.50
CA LYS A 54 12.34 6.79 10.88
C LYS A 54 12.14 5.71 11.93
N THR A 55 11.13 4.87 11.75
CA THR A 55 10.71 3.88 12.77
C THR A 55 11.27 2.49 12.54
N GLY A 56 11.80 2.20 11.34
CA GLY A 56 12.22 0.87 10.95
C GLY A 56 11.06 -0.11 10.69
N ALA A 57 9.80 0.34 10.77
CA ALA A 57 8.64 -0.50 10.51
C ALA A 57 8.66 -1.07 9.08
N ALA A 58 8.27 -2.33 8.94
CA ALA A 58 8.21 -3.03 7.66
C ALA A 58 6.77 -3.24 7.18
N LYS A 59 6.54 -3.04 5.89
CA LYS A 59 5.27 -3.36 5.21
C LYS A 59 5.57 -4.21 3.98
N ILE A 60 4.84 -5.31 3.81
CA ILE A 60 5.00 -6.24 2.70
C ILE A 60 3.74 -6.15 1.85
N LEU A 61 3.87 -5.73 0.60
CA LEU A 61 2.77 -5.60 -0.35
C LEU A 61 2.79 -6.81 -1.27
N GLY A 62 1.65 -7.47 -1.46
CA GLY A 62 1.50 -8.56 -2.44
C GLY A 62 1.49 -9.96 -1.85
N TRP A 63 1.80 -10.11 -0.57
CA TRP A 63 1.75 -11.39 0.14
C TRP A 63 0.65 -11.38 1.19
N ARG A 64 -0.01 -12.53 1.38
CA ARG A 64 -1.03 -12.71 2.41
C ARG A 64 -0.45 -12.90 3.81
N SER A 65 0.70 -13.56 3.88
CA SER A 65 1.43 -13.86 5.10
C SER A 65 2.90 -14.06 4.79
N GLY A 66 3.74 -14.06 5.82
CA GLY A 66 5.15 -14.38 5.70
C GLY A 66 5.81 -14.42 7.07
N GLU A 67 7.08 -14.83 7.10
CA GLU A 67 7.83 -15.07 8.34
C GLU A 67 8.53 -13.82 8.90
N ILE A 68 8.41 -12.67 8.24
CA ILE A 68 9.07 -11.43 8.68
C ILE A 68 8.38 -10.92 9.95
N ARG A 69 9.05 -11.10 11.10
CA ARG A 69 8.60 -10.60 12.40
C ARG A 69 8.43 -9.07 12.35
N ASN A 70 7.32 -8.58 12.89
CA ASN A 70 6.93 -7.17 12.95
C ASN A 70 6.64 -6.50 11.59
N ALA A 71 6.45 -7.29 10.53
CA ALA A 71 5.97 -6.76 9.26
C ALA A 71 4.43 -6.83 9.18
N THR A 72 3.82 -5.83 8.52
CA THR A 72 2.39 -5.88 8.18
C THR A 72 2.21 -6.18 6.70
N TYR A 73 1.24 -7.05 6.38
CA TYR A 73 1.00 -7.57 5.04
C TYR A 73 -0.21 -6.87 4.42
N HIS A 74 -0.05 -6.44 3.17
CA HIS A 74 -1.03 -5.65 2.43
C HIS A 74 -1.17 -6.19 1.00
N ARG A 75 -2.24 -5.78 0.33
CA ARG A 75 -2.45 -6.11 -1.10
C ARG A 75 -1.37 -5.50 -1.98
N GLY A 76 -1.02 -6.19 -3.06
CA GLY A 76 -0.14 -5.65 -4.09
C GLY A 76 -0.79 -4.48 -4.82
N ILE A 77 0.04 -3.66 -5.47
CA ILE A 77 -0.43 -2.53 -6.27
C ILE A 77 -0.67 -2.97 -7.72
N SER A 78 -1.82 -2.59 -8.29
CA SER A 78 -2.14 -2.90 -9.68
C SER A 78 -1.39 -1.96 -10.64
N TYR A 79 -0.96 -2.48 -11.80
CA TYR A 79 -0.37 -1.69 -12.87
C TYR A 79 -1.24 -0.50 -13.28
N ARG A 80 -2.57 -0.60 -13.21
CA ARG A 80 -3.50 0.49 -13.53
C ARG A 80 -3.33 1.70 -12.64
N VAL A 81 -3.02 1.48 -11.36
CA VAL A 81 -2.76 2.57 -10.40
C VAL A 81 -1.46 3.28 -10.73
N LEU A 82 -0.43 2.52 -11.13
CA LEU A 82 0.86 3.06 -11.55
C LEU A 82 0.78 3.78 -12.90
N GLU A 83 0.02 3.25 -13.87
CA GLU A 83 -0.26 3.91 -15.14
C GLU A 83 -0.99 5.24 -14.90
N ALA A 84 -2.06 5.24 -14.10
CA ALA A 84 -2.77 6.47 -13.75
C ALA A 84 -1.82 7.53 -13.15
N TYR A 85 -0.88 7.14 -12.30
CA TYR A 85 0.13 8.05 -11.78
C TYR A 85 1.05 8.60 -12.89
N ALA A 86 1.47 7.77 -13.83
CA ALA A 86 2.25 8.21 -15.00
C ALA A 86 1.48 9.22 -15.86
N ASP A 87 0.16 9.03 -16.01
CA ASP A 87 -0.78 9.96 -16.66
C ASP A 87 -1.14 11.18 -15.79
N ARG A 88 -0.45 11.39 -14.66
CA ARG A 88 -0.66 12.49 -13.69
C ARG A 88 -2.03 12.47 -13.00
N ILE A 89 -2.73 11.34 -13.04
CA ILE A 89 -3.94 11.06 -12.27
C ILE A 89 -3.50 10.46 -10.92
N THR A 90 -3.33 11.31 -9.90
CA THR A 90 -2.68 10.93 -8.63
C THR A 90 -3.63 10.40 -7.55
N ASP A 91 -4.95 10.58 -7.69
CA ASP A 91 -5.94 10.12 -6.71
C ASP A 91 -5.86 8.60 -6.40
N PRO A 92 -5.75 7.70 -7.41
CA PRO A 92 -5.69 6.26 -7.16
C PRO A 92 -4.49 5.84 -6.30
N ILE A 93 -3.30 6.39 -6.58
CA ILE A 93 -2.09 6.03 -5.84
C ILE A 93 -2.08 6.62 -4.42
N ARG A 94 -2.66 7.80 -4.24
CA ARG A 94 -2.85 8.41 -2.91
C ARG A 94 -3.79 7.58 -2.05
N ARG A 95 -4.96 7.19 -2.60
CA ARG A 95 -5.91 6.33 -1.89
C ARG A 95 -5.31 4.98 -1.53
N TYR A 96 -4.52 4.39 -2.44
CA TYR A 96 -3.79 3.16 -2.13
C TYR A 96 -2.80 3.34 -0.97
N PHE A 97 -2.02 4.43 -0.95
CA PHE A 97 -1.11 4.73 0.15
C PHE A 97 -1.80 5.03 1.48
N GLU A 98 -2.99 5.62 1.45
CA GLU A 98 -3.83 5.77 2.64
C GLU A 98 -4.32 4.41 3.15
N GLU A 99 -4.79 3.53 2.26
CA GLU A 99 -5.28 2.18 2.60
C GLU A 99 -4.21 1.35 3.31
N ILE A 100 -2.97 1.36 2.80
CA ILE A 100 -1.86 0.62 3.41
C ILE A 100 -1.19 1.38 4.56
N GLY A 101 -1.64 2.60 4.87
CA GLY A 101 -1.16 3.42 5.97
C GLY A 101 0.28 3.92 5.81
N VAL A 102 0.70 4.28 4.59
CA VAL A 102 2.02 4.87 4.31
C VAL A 102 1.97 6.35 3.95
N ALA A 103 0.80 6.89 3.60
CA ALA A 103 0.64 8.30 3.25
C ALA A 103 1.16 9.25 4.35
N ALA A 104 1.90 10.28 3.94
CA ALA A 104 2.36 11.33 4.85
C ALA A 104 1.14 12.04 5.46
N GLY A 105 1.02 11.98 6.79
CA GLY A 105 -0.15 12.50 7.53
C GLY A 105 -1.18 11.45 7.96
N ALA A 106 -1.01 10.17 7.60
CA ALA A 106 -1.87 9.08 8.08
C ALA A 106 -1.80 8.85 9.61
N GLY A 107 -0.86 9.51 10.31
CA GLY A 107 -0.80 9.55 11.78
C GLY A 107 -2.03 10.15 12.46
N ALA A 108 -2.97 10.75 11.72
CA ALA A 108 -4.19 11.35 12.28
C ALA A 108 -5.50 10.66 11.89
N ARG A 109 -5.50 9.64 11.02
CA ARG A 109 -6.75 9.00 10.54
C ARG A 109 -7.00 7.59 11.09
N SER A 110 -6.42 7.25 12.25
CA SER A 110 -7.04 6.25 13.14
C SER A 110 -8.26 6.86 13.86
N MET A 111 -9.17 7.49 13.12
CA MET A 111 -10.53 7.75 13.56
C MET A 111 -11.41 6.71 12.88
N PHE A 112 -11.40 5.51 13.45
CA PHE A 112 -12.53 4.61 13.36
C PHE A 112 -13.74 5.36 13.92
N LEU A 113 -14.52 5.96 13.03
CA LEU A 113 -15.85 6.47 13.31
C LEU A 113 -16.79 5.27 13.43
N GLY A 114 -17.53 5.17 14.54
CA GLY A 114 -18.86 4.55 14.48
C GLY A 114 -19.33 3.74 15.68
N ARG A 115 -19.85 4.41 16.71
CA ARG A 115 -21.28 4.28 17.03
C ARG A 115 -21.76 5.47 17.88
N PRO A 116 -22.72 6.28 17.40
CA PRO A 116 -23.51 7.11 18.27
C PRO A 116 -24.61 6.24 18.90
N ALA A 117 -24.59 6.07 20.22
CA ALA A 117 -25.78 5.63 20.94
C ALA A 117 -26.56 6.90 21.31
N THR A 118 -27.55 7.21 20.47
CA THR A 118 -28.65 8.13 20.74
C THR A 118 -29.26 7.80 22.11
N GLY A 119 -29.50 8.83 22.93
CA GLY A 119 -30.06 8.68 24.27
C GLY A 119 -31.56 8.38 24.31
N VAL A 120 -32.11 8.55 25.52
CA VAL A 120 -33.53 8.53 25.93
C VAL A 120 -34.01 7.09 26.27
N HIS A 121 -34.62 6.74 27.42
CA HIS A 121 -35.50 7.45 28.37
C HIS A 121 -35.52 6.75 29.76
N ARG A 122 -35.90 7.50 30.82
CA ARG A 122 -36.30 7.06 32.18
C ARG A 122 -37.52 6.11 32.16
N PRO A 123 -37.80 5.33 33.22
CA PRO A 123 -38.63 5.86 34.33
C PRO A 123 -37.96 5.88 35.70
#